data_AF-A0A935NZK0-F1
#
_entry.id   AF-A0A935NZK0-F1
#
_cell.length_a   1.000
_cell.length_b   1.000
_cell.length_c   1.000
_cell.angle_alpha   90.00
_cell.angle_beta   90.00
_cell.angle_gamma   90.00
#
_symmetry.space_group_name_H-M   'P 1'
#
loop_
_entity.id
_entity.type
_entity.pdbx_description
1 polymer ?
#
loop_
_entity_poly.entity_id
_entity_poly.type
_entity_poly.pdbx_seq_one_letter_code
_entity_poly.pdbx_strand_id
1 'polypeptide(L)'
;MSPAIDLPRVLPPRTRRDGVCPALAAALLALAALCLGCGGAAPPARSPTERAADAAPAVAALAASRFDQAATLAEETLARDGGNARAAVVRAITRYQAAGKRLATELEAATDAARGLGHLDHEAGRAAWQHFADALAAVDGELAVAANAADFSLELCLACWEHDWNQSGEVDDRDRRLFELEYDGQDEQAGQDEQAGQDDGRAGRRTGTRRLEAGDPRRRPTFRFDTGDAEWARAMVAFQRAAMELLLAYRWAELDRLPMVFGRRGSLEKFIIPLGDAGRVRRAHRLILEGLTHADRCRAAYLAETDDDREWVPNPRQRSYAMPLAVDQALYQTWADILGDVRRMLRSEEGLSLRALAGLMDDELPALLPDAYLDLGALLREPTTVTLDLVRLEQLDHAGKDKAKLQPLLEALLRGVLGSGYAAKMKPSPLPSRLARIQRELDLGGDTLERKLRYLIWLN
;
A
#
# COMPACT_ATOMS: atom_id res chain seq x y z
N MET A 1 38.36 20.04 -39.94
CA MET A 1 37.78 21.19 -40.67
C MET A 1 36.47 20.71 -41.27
N SER A 2 35.36 20.96 -40.57
CA SER A 2 34.00 20.57 -40.97
C SER A 2 33.22 21.85 -41.31
N PRO A 3 32.38 21.87 -42.37
CA PRO A 3 31.61 23.05 -42.70
C PRO A 3 30.39 23.17 -41.77
N ALA A 4 30.17 24.36 -41.26
CA ALA A 4 28.99 24.73 -40.50
C ALA A 4 27.78 24.81 -41.44
N ILE A 5 26.70 24.10 -41.10
CA ILE A 5 25.40 24.21 -41.76
C ILE A 5 24.65 25.35 -41.07
N ASP A 6 24.39 26.41 -41.83
CA ASP A 6 23.65 27.60 -41.39
C ASP A 6 22.14 27.33 -41.59
N LEU A 7 21.38 27.27 -40.50
CA LEU A 7 19.92 27.09 -40.51
C LEU A 7 19.23 28.45 -40.27
N PRO A 8 18.21 28.82 -41.07
CA PRO A 8 17.52 30.08 -40.91
C PRO A 8 16.65 30.08 -39.64
N ARG A 9 16.84 31.10 -38.80
CA ARG A 9 15.94 31.42 -37.67
C ARG A 9 14.58 31.87 -38.20
N VAL A 10 13.60 30.98 -38.18
CA VAL A 10 12.18 31.32 -38.30
C VAL A 10 11.70 31.80 -36.92
N LEU A 11 11.50 33.11 -36.77
CA LEU A 11 10.82 33.68 -35.60
C LEU A 11 9.33 33.34 -35.66
N PRO A 12 8.69 32.90 -34.57
CA PRO A 12 7.25 32.68 -34.54
C PRO A 12 6.48 34.00 -34.69
N PRO A 13 5.27 33.99 -35.27
CA PRO A 13 4.44 35.18 -35.39
C PRO A 13 4.09 35.72 -34.00
N ARG A 14 4.28 37.03 -33.81
CA ARG A 14 3.75 37.77 -32.66
C ARG A 14 2.24 37.60 -32.62
N THR A 15 1.74 36.82 -31.66
CA THR A 15 0.31 36.79 -31.33
C THR A 15 -0.08 38.17 -30.82
N ARG A 16 -1.03 38.82 -31.52
CA ARG A 16 -1.71 40.01 -31.00
C ARG A 16 -2.35 39.61 -29.67
N ARG A 17 -1.95 40.27 -28.59
CA ARG A 17 -2.72 40.31 -27.35
C ARG A 17 -3.98 41.10 -27.65
N ASP A 18 -5.04 40.41 -28.03
CA ASP A 18 -6.38 40.99 -28.00
C ASP A 18 -6.66 41.33 -26.53
N GLY A 19 -6.75 42.62 -26.26
CA GLY A 19 -6.96 43.15 -24.91
C GLY A 19 -8.23 42.56 -24.33
N VAL A 20 -8.10 41.95 -23.15
CA VAL A 20 -9.25 41.55 -22.34
C VAL A 20 -10.15 42.78 -22.19
N CYS A 21 -11.40 42.66 -22.65
CA CYS A 21 -12.36 43.74 -22.62
C CYS A 21 -12.45 44.29 -21.19
N PRO A 22 -12.27 45.61 -20.96
CA PRO A 22 -12.23 46.18 -19.60
C PRO A 22 -13.50 45.91 -18.79
N ALA A 23 -14.63 45.66 -19.46
CA ALA A 23 -15.88 45.22 -18.83
C ALA A 23 -15.78 43.81 -18.20
N LEU A 24 -15.04 42.88 -18.82
CA LEU A 24 -14.84 41.52 -18.29
C LEU A 24 -13.89 41.53 -17.09
N ALA A 25 -12.83 42.34 -17.14
CA ALA A 25 -11.92 42.54 -16.03
C ALA A 25 -12.63 43.20 -14.83
N ALA A 26 -13.49 44.20 -15.08
CA ALA A 26 -14.30 44.84 -14.05
C ALA A 26 -15.34 43.88 -13.45
N ALA A 27 -15.97 43.03 -14.27
CA ALA A 27 -16.90 42.00 -13.79
C ALA A 27 -16.19 40.96 -12.91
N LEU A 28 -15.00 40.50 -13.28
CA LEU A 28 -14.21 39.56 -12.48
C LEU A 28 -13.72 40.20 -11.16
N LEU A 29 -13.34 41.48 -11.17
CA LEU A 29 -12.98 42.23 -9.96
C LEU A 29 -14.19 42.46 -9.04
N ALA A 30 -15.37 42.76 -9.59
CA ALA A 30 -16.60 42.90 -8.82
C ALA A 30 -17.05 41.56 -8.23
N LEU A 31 -16.91 40.46 -8.97
CA LEU A 31 -17.18 39.10 -8.47
C LEU A 31 -16.20 38.71 -7.36
N ALA A 32 -14.90 39.00 -7.54
CA ALA A 32 -13.89 38.77 -6.51
C ALA A 32 -14.13 39.63 -5.24
N ALA A 33 -14.58 40.88 -5.40
CA ALA A 33 -14.94 41.75 -4.29
C ALA A 33 -16.20 41.29 -3.55
N LEU A 34 -17.19 40.74 -4.26
CA LEU A 34 -18.37 40.12 -3.65
C LEU A 34 -18.01 38.82 -2.90
N CYS A 35 -17.05 38.03 -3.39
CA CYS A 35 -16.53 36.87 -2.66
C CYS A 35 -15.72 37.24 -1.41
N LEU A 36 -15.09 38.43 -1.37
CA LEU A 36 -14.37 38.95 -0.20
C LEU A 36 -15.30 39.59 0.85
N GLY A 37 -16.54 39.92 0.48
CA GLY A 37 -17.51 40.63 1.32
C GLY A 37 -18.29 39.78 2.33
N CYS A 38 -18.19 38.44 2.27
CA CYS A 38 -18.83 37.52 3.22
C CYS A 38 -17.84 36.95 4.24
N GLY A 39 -16.83 37.72 4.64
CA GLY A 39 -15.94 37.39 5.75
C GLY A 39 -16.65 37.48 7.09
N GLY A 40 -17.63 36.61 7.33
CA GLY A 40 -18.09 36.32 8.69
C GLY A 40 -16.87 35.96 9.52
N ALA A 41 -16.73 36.58 10.69
CA ALA A 41 -15.63 36.28 11.60
C ALA A 41 -15.50 34.77 11.75
N ALA A 42 -14.30 34.24 11.48
CA ALA A 42 -14.05 32.80 11.62
C ALA A 42 -14.50 32.37 13.03
N PRO A 43 -15.27 31.27 13.15
CA PRO A 43 -15.70 30.81 14.46
C PRO A 43 -14.48 30.64 15.37
N PRO A 44 -14.61 30.96 16.68
CA PRO A 44 -13.50 30.83 17.61
C PRO A 44 -12.93 29.42 17.59
N ALA A 45 -11.60 29.31 17.69
CA ALA A 45 -10.92 28.02 17.72
C ALA A 45 -11.44 27.19 18.89
N ARG A 46 -11.89 25.96 18.59
CA ARG A 46 -12.37 25.01 19.60
C ARG A 46 -11.20 24.36 20.33
N SER A 47 -11.36 24.16 21.64
CA SER A 47 -10.40 23.44 22.45
C SER A 47 -10.41 21.93 22.13
N PRO A 48 -9.33 21.19 22.46
CA PRO A 48 -9.29 19.73 22.32
C PRO A 48 -10.46 19.01 23.00
N THR A 49 -10.83 19.45 24.20
CA THR A 49 -11.93 18.86 24.98
C THR A 49 -13.29 19.09 24.30
N GLU A 50 -13.54 20.28 23.75
CA GLU A 50 -14.77 20.56 23.00
C GLU A 50 -14.84 19.73 21.72
N ARG A 51 -13.73 19.63 20.98
CA ARG A 51 -13.65 18.77 19.78
C ARG A 51 -13.92 17.30 20.10
N ALA A 52 -13.37 16.81 21.21
CA ALA A 52 -13.62 15.47 21.70
C ALA A 52 -15.10 15.24 22.03
N ALA A 53 -15.74 16.19 22.71
CA ALA A 53 -17.17 16.13 23.04
C ALA A 53 -18.05 16.18 21.77
N ASP A 54 -17.71 17.05 20.81
CA ASP A 54 -18.43 17.19 19.55
C ASP A 54 -18.40 15.91 18.71
N ALA A 55 -17.26 15.21 18.68
CA ALA A 55 -17.07 13.98 17.92
C ALA A 55 -17.57 12.71 18.65
N ALA A 56 -17.88 12.79 19.95
CA ALA A 56 -18.25 11.63 20.77
C ALA A 56 -19.44 10.82 20.20
N PRO A 57 -20.50 11.42 19.64
CA PRO A 57 -21.59 10.65 19.03
C PRO A 57 -21.13 9.81 17.83
N ALA A 58 -20.25 10.36 16.97
CA ALA A 58 -19.72 9.67 15.81
C ALA A 58 -18.82 8.49 16.24
N VAL A 59 -17.97 8.71 17.24
CA VAL A 59 -17.12 7.66 17.84
C VAL A 59 -17.97 6.55 18.47
N ALA A 60 -19.02 6.89 19.22
CA ALA A 60 -19.91 5.91 19.83
C ALA A 60 -20.70 5.10 18.77
N ALA A 61 -21.10 5.73 17.66
CA ALA A 61 -21.72 5.03 16.54
C ALA A 61 -20.74 4.06 15.86
N LEU A 62 -19.49 4.48 15.64
CA LEU A 62 -18.43 3.63 15.09
C LEU A 62 -18.13 2.42 16.00
N ALA A 63 -17.97 2.64 17.31
CA ALA A 63 -17.75 1.57 18.28
C ALA A 63 -18.90 0.55 18.30
N ALA A 64 -20.13 1.00 18.03
CA ALA A 64 -21.31 0.15 17.90
C ALA A 64 -21.49 -0.44 16.48
N SER A 65 -20.50 -0.36 15.60
CA SER A 65 -20.55 -0.86 14.21
C SER A 65 -21.65 -0.25 13.33
N ARG A 66 -22.16 0.93 13.70
CA ARG A 66 -23.19 1.65 12.94
C ARG A 66 -22.52 2.61 11.94
N PHE A 67 -21.84 2.05 10.94
CA PHE A 67 -20.97 2.80 10.02
C PHE A 67 -21.69 3.95 9.30
N ASP A 68 -22.89 3.75 8.78
CA ASP A 68 -23.65 4.82 8.09
C ASP A 68 -24.03 5.98 9.02
N GLN A 69 -24.41 5.66 10.25
CA GLN A 69 -24.71 6.67 11.27
C GLN A 69 -23.44 7.40 11.70
N ALA A 70 -22.33 6.67 11.90
CA ALA A 70 -21.04 7.23 12.26
C ALA A 70 -20.54 8.20 11.17
N ALA A 71 -20.70 7.85 9.89
CA ALA A 71 -20.34 8.69 8.76
C ALA A 71 -21.12 10.01 8.77
N THR A 72 -22.46 9.94 8.90
CA THR A 72 -23.33 11.13 8.97
C THR A 72 -22.94 12.05 10.13
N LEU A 73 -22.78 11.51 11.33
CA LEU A 73 -22.42 12.28 12.53
C LEU A 73 -21.02 12.91 12.43
N ALA A 74 -20.07 12.19 11.81
CA ALA A 74 -18.73 12.71 11.55
C ALA A 74 -18.77 13.87 10.55
N GLU A 75 -19.58 13.75 9.49
CA GLU A 75 -19.76 14.82 8.50
C GLU A 75 -20.37 16.09 9.10
N GLU A 76 -21.43 15.95 9.92
CA GLU A 76 -22.03 17.08 10.65
C GLU A 76 -21.04 17.76 11.61
N THR A 77 -20.14 16.98 12.20
CA THR A 77 -19.09 17.51 13.07
C THR A 77 -18.04 18.27 12.26
N LEU A 78 -17.59 17.71 11.14
CA LEU A 78 -16.60 18.33 10.26
C LEU A 78 -17.13 19.55 9.51
N ALA A 79 -18.43 19.64 9.27
CA ALA A 79 -19.08 20.83 8.73
C ALA A 79 -19.01 22.02 9.71
N ARG A 80 -18.99 21.74 11.03
CA ARG A 80 -18.86 22.76 12.09
C ARG A 80 -17.41 23.06 12.43
N ASP A 81 -16.55 22.05 12.41
CA ASP A 81 -15.11 22.16 12.66
C ASP A 81 -14.33 21.18 11.78
N GLY A 82 -13.86 21.68 10.62
CA GLY A 82 -13.09 20.87 9.67
C GLY A 82 -11.75 20.37 10.22
N GLY A 83 -11.28 20.90 11.35
CA GLY A 83 -10.06 20.46 12.05
C GLY A 83 -10.30 19.40 13.13
N ASN A 84 -11.52 18.86 13.26
CA ASN A 84 -11.81 17.83 14.25
C ASN A 84 -11.22 16.46 13.84
N ALA A 85 -10.03 16.14 14.36
CA ALA A 85 -9.28 14.94 14.02
C ALA A 85 -10.05 13.62 14.29
N ARG A 86 -10.79 13.53 15.41
CA ARG A 86 -11.60 12.33 15.73
C ARG A 86 -12.72 12.10 14.73
N ALA A 87 -13.46 13.16 14.39
CA ALA A 87 -14.50 13.06 13.37
C ALA A 87 -13.89 12.74 12.00
N ALA A 88 -12.73 13.31 11.66
CA ALA A 88 -12.02 13.00 10.41
C ALA A 88 -11.66 11.50 10.32
N VAL A 89 -11.11 10.91 11.38
CA VAL A 89 -10.77 9.48 11.42
C VAL A 89 -12.01 8.58 11.36
N VAL A 90 -13.08 8.94 12.08
CA VAL A 90 -14.35 8.20 11.96
C VAL A 90 -14.84 8.20 10.51
N ARG A 91 -14.83 9.37 9.85
CA ARG A 91 -15.26 9.49 8.43
C ARG A 91 -14.33 8.71 7.49
N ALA A 92 -13.02 8.71 7.75
CA ALA A 92 -12.03 7.95 7.00
C ALA A 92 -12.30 6.44 7.08
N ILE A 93 -12.50 5.91 8.28
CA ILE A 93 -12.80 4.48 8.50
C ILE A 93 -14.12 4.09 7.82
N THR A 94 -15.19 4.86 8.02
CA THR A 94 -16.49 4.56 7.42
C THR A 94 -16.45 4.65 5.89
N ARG A 95 -15.71 5.61 5.34
CA ARG A 95 -15.54 5.74 3.89
C ARG A 95 -14.72 4.59 3.32
N TYR A 96 -13.62 4.22 3.97
CA TYR A 96 -12.80 3.09 3.54
C TYR A 96 -13.61 1.79 3.49
N GLN A 97 -14.37 1.52 4.56
CA GLN A 97 -15.26 0.36 4.65
C GLN A 97 -16.31 0.38 3.53
N ALA A 98 -17.01 1.50 3.34
CA ALA A 98 -18.07 1.61 2.33
C ALA A 98 -17.52 1.46 0.91
N ALA A 99 -16.34 2.04 0.63
CA ALA A 99 -15.68 1.95 -0.66
C ALA A 99 -15.19 0.53 -0.96
N GLY A 100 -14.65 -0.18 0.03
CA GLY A 100 -14.24 -1.58 -0.10
C GLY A 100 -15.43 -2.50 -0.38
N LYS A 101 -16.53 -2.33 0.37
CA LYS A 101 -17.79 -3.05 0.12
C LYS A 101 -18.30 -2.82 -1.30
N ARG A 102 -18.36 -1.56 -1.72
CA ARG A 102 -18.79 -1.18 -3.08
C ARG A 102 -17.91 -1.81 -4.15
N LEU A 103 -16.59 -1.77 -4.00
CA LEU A 103 -15.65 -2.39 -4.94
C LEU A 103 -15.93 -3.90 -5.07
N ALA A 104 -16.11 -4.61 -3.95
CA ALA A 104 -16.40 -6.05 -3.98
C ALA A 104 -17.70 -6.34 -4.76
N THR A 105 -18.79 -5.63 -4.46
CA THR A 105 -20.07 -5.79 -5.14
C THR A 105 -19.98 -5.47 -6.64
N GLU A 106 -19.29 -4.38 -7.01
CA GLU A 106 -19.13 -3.98 -8.42
C GLU A 106 -18.26 -4.99 -9.20
N LEU A 107 -17.23 -5.57 -8.58
CA LEU A 107 -16.40 -6.60 -9.21
C LEU A 107 -17.13 -7.95 -9.34
N GLU A 108 -17.95 -8.32 -8.36
CA GLU A 108 -18.80 -9.51 -8.44
C GLU A 108 -19.80 -9.36 -9.60
N ALA A 109 -20.49 -8.22 -9.68
CA ALA A 109 -21.42 -7.91 -10.77
C ALA A 109 -20.73 -7.93 -12.14
N ALA A 110 -19.52 -7.37 -12.25
CA ALA A 110 -18.73 -7.41 -13.48
C ALA A 110 -18.32 -8.85 -13.86
N THR A 111 -17.99 -9.68 -12.87
CA THR A 111 -17.62 -11.10 -13.08
C THR A 111 -18.82 -11.93 -13.54
N ASP A 112 -20.00 -11.71 -12.94
CA ASP A 112 -21.23 -12.40 -13.33
C ASP A 112 -21.71 -11.97 -14.73
N ALA A 113 -21.63 -10.67 -15.04
CA ALA A 113 -21.86 -10.18 -16.39
C ALA A 113 -20.91 -10.84 -17.40
N ALA A 114 -19.62 -10.98 -17.05
CA ALA A 114 -18.64 -11.60 -17.92
C ALA A 114 -18.93 -13.07 -18.25
N ARG A 115 -19.44 -13.84 -17.27
CA ARG A 115 -19.89 -15.22 -17.49
C ARG A 115 -21.06 -15.29 -18.48
N GLY A 116 -21.97 -14.32 -18.41
CA GLY A 116 -23.10 -14.21 -19.36
C GLY A 116 -22.68 -13.75 -20.75
N LEU A 117 -21.68 -12.88 -20.86
CA LEU A 117 -21.23 -12.23 -22.10
C LEU A 117 -20.11 -13.00 -22.83
N GLY A 118 -19.42 -13.92 -22.16
CA GLY A 118 -18.25 -14.63 -22.69
C GLY A 118 -17.01 -13.75 -22.90
N HIS A 119 -16.96 -12.56 -22.28
CA HIS A 119 -15.83 -11.63 -22.22
C HIS A 119 -15.96 -10.74 -20.98
N LEU A 120 -14.85 -10.16 -20.48
CA LEU A 120 -14.87 -9.27 -19.31
C LEU A 120 -15.40 -7.86 -19.70
N ASP A 121 -16.27 -7.29 -18.86
CA ASP A 121 -16.65 -5.87 -18.97
C ASP A 121 -15.55 -4.99 -18.35
N HIS A 122 -14.54 -4.69 -19.16
CA HIS A 122 -13.39 -3.88 -18.74
C HIS A 122 -13.77 -2.43 -18.39
N GLU A 123 -14.85 -1.89 -18.93
CA GLU A 123 -15.30 -0.52 -18.63
C GLU A 123 -15.94 -0.46 -17.25
N ALA A 124 -16.84 -1.40 -16.93
CA ALA A 124 -17.46 -1.50 -15.62
C ALA A 124 -16.41 -1.75 -14.52
N GLY A 125 -15.49 -2.70 -14.73
CA GLY A 125 -14.39 -2.92 -13.79
C GLY A 125 -13.53 -1.67 -13.59
N ARG A 126 -13.18 -0.97 -14.69
CA ARG A 126 -12.41 0.28 -14.65
C ARG A 126 -13.11 1.37 -13.86
N ALA A 127 -14.42 1.52 -14.01
CA ALA A 127 -15.20 2.46 -13.21
C ALA A 127 -15.13 2.10 -11.72
N ALA A 128 -15.25 0.82 -11.37
CA ALA A 128 -15.16 0.36 -9.98
C ALA A 128 -13.80 0.66 -9.34
N TRP A 129 -12.69 0.33 -10.02
CA TRP A 129 -11.34 0.66 -9.55
C TRP A 129 -11.12 2.17 -9.43
N GLN A 130 -11.68 2.97 -10.34
CA GLN A 130 -11.58 4.43 -10.28
C GLN A 130 -12.34 5.00 -9.08
N HIS A 131 -13.57 4.55 -8.82
CA HIS A 131 -14.33 4.99 -7.64
C HIS A 131 -13.61 4.65 -6.34
N PHE A 132 -13.02 3.45 -6.25
CA PHE A 132 -12.23 3.07 -5.08
C PHE A 132 -10.98 3.94 -4.92
N ALA A 133 -10.26 4.22 -6.01
CA ALA A 133 -9.09 5.12 -5.98
C ALA A 133 -9.44 6.53 -5.49
N ASP A 134 -10.58 7.07 -5.92
CA ASP A 134 -11.07 8.39 -5.50
C ASP A 134 -11.46 8.39 -4.02
N ALA A 135 -12.11 7.32 -3.54
CA ALA A 135 -12.43 7.17 -2.13
C ALA A 135 -11.16 7.10 -1.26
N LEU A 136 -10.14 6.34 -1.68
CA LEU A 136 -8.85 6.27 -0.98
C LEU A 136 -8.15 7.63 -0.92
N ALA A 137 -8.21 8.44 -1.97
CA ALA A 137 -7.66 9.79 -1.95
C ALA A 137 -8.35 10.68 -0.90
N ALA A 138 -9.66 10.53 -0.75
CA ALA A 138 -10.42 11.26 0.24
C ALA A 138 -10.16 10.75 1.67
N VAL A 139 -9.95 9.44 1.85
CA VAL A 139 -9.51 8.83 3.12
C VAL A 139 -8.15 9.36 3.55
N ASP A 140 -7.16 9.43 2.66
CA ASP A 140 -5.84 10.02 2.96
C ASP A 140 -5.95 11.48 3.42
N GLY A 141 -6.79 12.28 2.75
CA GLY A 141 -7.04 13.67 3.16
C GLY A 141 -7.62 13.80 4.57
N GLU A 142 -8.43 12.84 5.02
CA GLU A 142 -9.01 12.81 6.36
C GLU A 142 -8.03 12.34 7.41
N LEU A 143 -7.26 11.28 7.11
CA LEU A 143 -6.18 10.82 7.97
C LEU A 143 -5.11 11.89 8.14
N ALA A 144 -4.87 12.72 7.12
CA ALA A 144 -3.97 13.86 7.22
C ALA A 144 -4.40 14.89 8.28
N VAL A 145 -5.70 15.03 8.57
CA VAL A 145 -6.18 15.90 9.66
C VAL A 145 -5.71 15.37 11.01
N ALA A 146 -5.82 14.04 11.22
CA ALA A 146 -5.37 13.39 12.45
C ALA A 146 -3.84 13.35 12.59
N ALA A 147 -3.13 13.04 11.51
CA ALA A 147 -1.66 13.03 11.49
C ALA A 147 -1.04 14.40 11.82
N ASN A 148 -1.78 15.50 11.62
CA ASN A 148 -1.33 16.85 11.94
C ASN A 148 -1.81 17.36 13.32
N ALA A 149 -2.63 16.59 14.04
CA ALA A 149 -3.14 16.94 15.36
C ALA A 149 -2.30 16.24 16.44
N ALA A 150 -1.41 16.99 17.10
CA ALA A 150 -0.43 16.44 18.06
C ALA A 150 -1.05 15.81 19.33
N ASP A 151 -2.31 16.13 19.63
CA ASP A 151 -3.08 15.62 20.76
C ASP A 151 -4.15 14.60 20.34
N PHE A 152 -4.11 14.15 19.08
CA PHE A 152 -5.08 13.20 18.57
C PHE A 152 -4.90 11.81 19.20
N SER A 153 -6.02 11.26 19.66
CA SER A 153 -6.15 9.85 19.99
C SER A 153 -7.60 9.40 19.87
N LEU A 154 -7.80 8.12 19.58
CA LEU A 154 -9.10 7.47 19.46
C LEU A 154 -8.99 6.02 19.95
N GLU A 155 -9.79 5.65 20.94
CA GLU A 155 -9.86 4.27 21.43
C GLU A 155 -10.68 3.41 20.46
N LEU A 156 -10.11 2.29 20.00
CA LEU A 156 -10.73 1.36 19.07
C LEU A 156 -10.67 -0.08 19.61
N CYS A 157 -11.75 -0.84 19.42
CA CYS A 157 -11.78 -2.28 19.60
C CYS A 157 -12.37 -2.92 18.33
N LEU A 158 -11.52 -3.26 17.36
CA LEU A 158 -11.96 -3.83 16.08
C LEU A 158 -12.67 -5.18 16.26
N ALA A 159 -12.18 -5.99 17.21
CA ALA A 159 -12.79 -7.28 17.58
C ALA A 159 -14.15 -7.14 18.28
N CYS A 160 -14.52 -5.93 18.72
CA CYS A 160 -15.83 -5.64 19.28
C CYS A 160 -16.85 -5.26 18.20
N TRP A 161 -16.44 -5.16 16.93
CA TRP A 161 -17.33 -4.79 15.86
C TRP A 161 -18.21 -5.97 15.42
N GLU A 162 -19.52 -5.82 15.57
CA GLU A 162 -20.53 -6.74 15.07
C GLU A 162 -20.99 -6.24 13.70
N HIS A 163 -20.29 -6.67 12.65
CA HIS A 163 -20.56 -6.27 11.27
C HIS A 163 -20.45 -7.47 10.33
N ASP A 164 -21.34 -7.53 9.33
CA ASP A 164 -21.35 -8.57 8.30
C ASP A 164 -20.26 -8.26 7.26
N TRP A 165 -19.03 -8.70 7.55
CA TRP A 165 -17.85 -8.44 6.73
C TRP A 165 -17.87 -9.27 5.43
N ASN A 166 -18.42 -10.47 5.51
CA ASN A 166 -18.52 -11.39 4.37
C ASN A 166 -19.77 -11.14 3.49
N GLN A 167 -20.67 -10.25 3.91
CA GLN A 167 -21.88 -9.85 3.21
C GLN A 167 -22.90 -10.99 3.02
N SER A 168 -22.96 -11.92 3.98
CA SER A 168 -23.91 -13.04 3.96
C SER A 168 -25.35 -12.63 4.32
N GLY A 169 -25.54 -11.43 4.85
CA GLY A 169 -26.82 -10.91 5.36
C GLY A 169 -27.03 -11.11 6.86
N GLU A 170 -26.11 -11.82 7.54
CA GLU A 170 -26.10 -12.00 8.99
C GLU A 170 -24.68 -11.89 9.54
N VAL A 171 -24.53 -11.58 10.84
CA VAL A 171 -23.22 -11.58 11.51
C VAL A 171 -22.95 -12.98 12.05
N ASP A 172 -22.05 -13.72 11.40
CA ASP A 172 -21.71 -15.10 11.77
C ASP A 172 -20.42 -15.20 12.62
N ASP A 173 -20.01 -16.42 12.97
CA ASP A 173 -18.80 -16.65 13.77
C ASP A 173 -17.50 -16.26 13.04
N ARG A 174 -17.49 -16.25 11.71
CA ARG A 174 -16.32 -15.81 10.94
C ARG A 174 -16.19 -14.30 11.00
N ASP A 175 -17.32 -13.58 10.96
CA ASP A 175 -17.34 -12.13 11.12
C ASP A 175 -16.85 -11.70 12.52
N ARG A 176 -17.39 -12.33 13.58
CA ARG A 176 -17.01 -12.00 14.97
C ARG A 176 -15.56 -12.31 15.29
N ARG A 177 -15.01 -13.36 14.69
CA ARG A 177 -13.64 -13.82 14.96
C ARG A 177 -12.59 -13.15 14.07
N LEU A 178 -13.00 -12.38 13.05
CA LEU A 178 -12.11 -11.82 12.04
C LEU A 178 -10.94 -11.03 12.64
N PHE A 179 -11.21 -10.27 13.70
CA PHE A 179 -10.21 -9.43 14.37
C PHE A 179 -9.84 -9.92 15.78
N GLU A 180 -10.31 -11.11 16.19
CA GLU A 180 -9.96 -11.65 17.50
C GLU A 180 -8.53 -12.21 17.52
N LEU A 181 -7.79 -11.96 18.60
CA LEU A 181 -6.53 -12.67 18.82
C LEU A 181 -6.82 -14.13 19.17
N GLU A 182 -6.19 -15.05 18.45
CA GLU A 182 -6.39 -16.49 18.71
C GLU A 182 -5.31 -17.10 19.58
N TYR A 183 -4.13 -16.49 19.66
CA TYR A 183 -2.96 -17.05 20.31
C TYR A 183 -2.30 -16.03 21.24
N ASP A 184 -1.79 -16.53 22.36
CA ASP A 184 -0.93 -15.77 23.26
C ASP A 184 0.48 -15.64 22.67
N GLY A 185 1.02 -14.42 22.69
CA GLY A 185 2.39 -14.12 22.29
C GLY A 185 3.39 -14.13 23.44
N GLN A 186 2.95 -14.27 24.70
CA GLN A 186 3.79 -14.06 25.88
C GLN A 186 4.53 -15.31 26.39
N ASP A 187 4.08 -16.52 26.02
CA ASP A 187 4.62 -17.77 26.59
C ASP A 187 6.07 -18.11 26.16
N GLU A 188 6.65 -17.44 25.16
CA GLU A 188 8.03 -17.71 24.73
C GLU A 188 9.11 -17.05 25.61
N GLN A 189 8.82 -15.94 26.30
CA GLN A 189 9.83 -15.28 27.15
C GLN A 189 10.11 -16.06 28.44
N ALA A 190 9.11 -16.79 28.98
CA ALA A 190 9.30 -17.58 30.19
C ALA A 190 10.18 -18.83 29.98
N GLY A 191 10.23 -19.37 28.75
CA GLY A 191 10.98 -20.59 28.44
C GLY A 191 12.50 -20.40 28.26
N GLN A 192 12.99 -19.16 28.21
CA GLN A 192 14.44 -18.87 28.08
C GLN A 192 15.15 -18.81 29.44
N ASP A 193 14.44 -18.46 30.52
CA ASP A 193 15.04 -18.38 31.86
C ASP A 193 15.09 -19.75 32.59
N GLU A 194 14.25 -20.73 32.20
CA GLU A 194 14.25 -22.07 32.82
C GLU A 194 15.25 -23.07 32.21
N GLN A 195 15.94 -22.74 31.11
CA GLN A 195 16.87 -23.65 30.44
C GLN A 195 18.26 -23.79 31.08
N ALA A 196 18.48 -23.23 32.27
CA ALA A 196 19.68 -23.50 33.09
C ALA A 196 19.54 -24.75 33.99
N GLY A 197 18.37 -25.41 34.01
CA GLY A 197 18.10 -26.63 34.76
C GLY A 197 18.33 -27.90 33.93
N GLN A 198 19.36 -28.64 34.31
CA GLN A 198 19.82 -29.91 33.77
C GLN A 198 18.74 -31.03 33.87
N ASP A 199 18.16 -31.50 32.75
CA ASP A 199 17.33 -32.73 32.75
C ASP A 199 17.18 -33.40 31.35
N ASP A 200 17.79 -34.58 31.23
CA ASP A 200 17.17 -35.86 30.83
C ASP A 200 16.44 -36.00 29.48
N GLY A 201 17.14 -35.73 28.38
CA GLY A 201 17.20 -36.63 27.20
C GLY A 201 15.93 -36.98 26.40
N ARG A 202 14.73 -36.49 26.73
CA ARG A 202 13.51 -36.84 25.99
C ARG A 202 12.42 -35.76 26.04
N ALA A 203 12.77 -34.50 25.80
CA ALA A 203 11.81 -33.41 25.64
C ALA A 203 11.56 -33.11 24.15
N GLY A 204 10.40 -33.55 23.63
CA GLY A 204 9.87 -32.96 22.41
C GLY A 204 9.57 -31.48 22.67
N ARG A 205 10.31 -30.57 22.02
CA ARG A 205 10.08 -29.12 22.08
C ARG A 205 8.62 -28.83 21.74
N ARG A 206 7.82 -28.49 22.75
CA ARG A 206 6.55 -27.80 22.55
C ARG A 206 6.85 -26.31 22.37
N THR A 207 7.26 -25.93 21.16
CA THR A 207 7.11 -24.54 20.69
C THR A 207 5.64 -24.37 20.34
N GLY A 208 4.78 -24.17 21.34
CA GLY A 208 3.34 -24.11 21.15
C GLY A 208 2.81 -22.80 21.68
N THR A 209 2.58 -21.84 20.79
CA THR A 209 1.72 -20.68 21.06
C THR A 209 0.41 -21.17 21.66
N ARG A 210 0.10 -20.77 22.91
CA ARG A 210 -1.12 -21.19 23.58
C ARG A 210 -2.31 -20.50 22.93
N ARG A 211 -3.30 -21.29 22.48
CA ARG A 211 -4.56 -20.73 21.99
C ARG A 211 -5.31 -20.07 23.14
N LEU A 212 -5.77 -18.84 22.93
CA LEU A 212 -6.58 -18.10 23.90
C LEU A 212 -7.98 -18.72 24.02
N GLU A 213 -8.50 -18.78 25.25
CA GLU A 213 -9.85 -19.30 25.52
C GLU A 213 -10.91 -18.29 25.08
N ALA A 214 -12.11 -18.74 24.70
CA ALA A 214 -13.11 -17.90 24.04
C ALA A 214 -13.52 -16.62 24.81
N GLY A 215 -13.41 -16.63 26.14
CA GLY A 215 -13.70 -15.48 27.02
C GLY A 215 -12.47 -14.69 27.49
N ASP A 216 -11.27 -15.00 26.99
CA ASP A 216 -10.05 -14.28 27.37
C ASP A 216 -10.12 -12.83 26.85
N PRO A 217 -10.00 -11.81 27.71
CA PRO A 217 -10.11 -10.41 27.30
C PRO A 217 -9.07 -10.01 26.26
N ARG A 218 -7.93 -10.72 26.18
CA ARG A 218 -6.90 -10.48 25.16
C ARG A 218 -7.40 -10.80 23.75
N ARG A 219 -8.46 -11.59 23.59
CA ARG A 219 -9.07 -11.84 22.28
C ARG A 219 -9.71 -10.58 21.69
N ARG A 220 -10.06 -9.60 22.53
CA ARG A 220 -10.71 -8.35 22.12
C ARG A 220 -9.93 -7.12 22.61
N PRO A 221 -8.71 -6.91 22.09
CA PRO A 221 -7.87 -5.82 22.56
C PRO A 221 -8.49 -4.48 22.17
N THR A 222 -8.51 -3.56 23.13
CA THR A 222 -8.70 -2.14 22.84
C THR A 222 -7.33 -1.52 22.65
N PHE A 223 -7.17 -0.72 21.61
CA PHE A 223 -5.95 0.04 21.35
C PHE A 223 -6.26 1.51 21.13
N ARG A 224 -5.26 2.33 21.42
CA ARG A 224 -5.32 3.77 21.26
C ARG A 224 -4.75 4.15 19.89
N PHE A 225 -5.63 4.42 18.94
CA PHE A 225 -5.25 4.90 17.61
C PHE A 225 -4.84 6.38 17.67
N ASP A 226 -3.60 6.69 17.34
CA ASP A 226 -3.01 8.03 17.54
C ASP A 226 -2.38 8.64 16.27
N THR A 227 -1.49 9.63 16.45
CA THR A 227 -0.79 10.30 15.34
C THR A 227 0.14 9.35 14.58
N GLY A 228 0.85 8.46 15.27
CA GLY A 228 1.72 7.46 14.65
C GLY A 228 0.91 6.50 13.79
N ASP A 229 -0.22 6.03 14.33
CA ASP A 229 -1.15 5.15 13.60
C ASP A 229 -1.85 5.84 12.43
N ALA A 230 -2.13 7.14 12.55
CA ALA A 230 -2.63 7.92 11.43
C ALA A 230 -1.59 7.99 10.28
N GLU A 231 -0.31 8.22 10.57
CA GLU A 231 0.74 8.19 9.54
C GLU A 231 0.93 6.77 8.97
N TRP A 232 0.81 5.72 9.78
CA TRP A 232 0.80 4.33 9.31
C TRP A 232 -0.35 4.08 8.31
N ALA A 233 -1.58 4.45 8.67
CA ALA A 233 -2.75 4.28 7.82
C ALA A 233 -2.60 5.06 6.50
N ARG A 234 -1.97 6.24 6.53
CA ARG A 234 -1.66 7.01 5.32
C ARG A 234 -0.63 6.34 4.43
N ALA A 235 0.38 5.68 5.01
CA ALA A 235 1.32 4.87 4.23
C ALA A 235 0.59 3.76 3.46
N MET A 236 -0.27 3.00 4.16
CA MET A 236 -1.09 1.94 3.58
C MET A 236 -1.98 2.46 2.44
N VAL A 237 -2.72 3.55 2.69
CA VAL A 237 -3.60 4.17 1.69
C VAL A 237 -2.80 4.67 0.50
N ALA A 238 -1.62 5.25 0.69
CA ALA A 238 -0.76 5.68 -0.41
C ALA A 238 -0.30 4.51 -1.29
N PHE A 239 0.09 3.37 -0.69
CA PHE A 239 0.45 2.17 -1.44
C PHE A 239 -0.73 1.56 -2.19
N GLN A 240 -1.92 1.49 -1.57
CA GLN A 240 -3.14 1.03 -2.24
C GLN A 240 -3.54 1.95 -3.39
N ARG A 241 -3.44 3.27 -3.23
CA ARG A 241 -3.67 4.25 -4.31
C ARG A 241 -2.67 4.06 -5.44
N ALA A 242 -1.40 3.81 -5.13
CA ALA A 242 -0.40 3.52 -6.15
C ALA A 242 -0.75 2.24 -6.93
N ALA A 243 -1.19 1.18 -6.24
CA ALA A 243 -1.65 -0.04 -6.89
C ALA A 243 -2.85 0.21 -7.82
N MET A 244 -3.84 0.99 -7.37
CA MET A 244 -4.99 1.36 -8.21
C MET A 244 -4.57 2.20 -9.43
N GLU A 245 -3.65 3.14 -9.27
CA GLU A 245 -3.13 3.94 -10.39
C GLU A 245 -2.37 3.06 -11.40
N LEU A 246 -1.60 2.06 -10.93
CA LEU A 246 -0.97 1.08 -11.82
C LEU A 246 -2.01 0.22 -12.55
N LEU A 247 -3.01 -0.30 -11.85
CA LEU A 247 -4.09 -1.08 -12.49
C LEU A 247 -4.82 -0.25 -13.55
N LEU A 248 -5.14 1.01 -13.25
CA LEU A 248 -5.85 1.90 -14.17
C LEU A 248 -4.95 2.40 -15.32
N ALA A 249 -3.62 2.36 -15.19
CA ALA A 249 -2.71 2.79 -16.25
C ALA A 249 -2.72 1.88 -17.48
N TYR A 250 -2.98 0.59 -17.30
CA TYR A 250 -2.92 -0.41 -18.37
C TYR A 250 -4.29 -0.79 -18.90
N ARG A 251 -4.34 -1.27 -20.16
CA ARG A 251 -5.56 -1.79 -20.79
C ARG A 251 -5.58 -3.31 -20.70
N TRP A 252 -6.55 -3.85 -19.97
CA TRP A 252 -6.64 -5.28 -19.65
C TRP A 252 -7.46 -6.10 -20.66
N ALA A 253 -7.94 -5.49 -21.75
CA ALA A 253 -8.73 -6.15 -22.79
C ALA A 253 -8.04 -7.40 -23.40
N GLU A 254 -6.72 -7.45 -23.34
CA GLU A 254 -5.93 -8.57 -23.88
C GLU A 254 -6.03 -9.83 -23.00
N LEU A 255 -6.52 -9.72 -21.75
CA LEU A 255 -6.85 -10.87 -20.91
C LEU A 255 -7.97 -11.73 -21.50
N ASP A 256 -8.89 -11.16 -22.28
CA ASP A 256 -9.96 -11.92 -22.95
C ASP A 256 -9.43 -12.89 -24.00
N ARG A 257 -8.19 -12.69 -24.45
CA ARG A 257 -7.53 -13.56 -25.42
C ARG A 257 -6.81 -14.73 -24.77
N LEU A 258 -6.64 -14.72 -23.44
CA LEU A 258 -5.95 -15.82 -22.75
C LEU A 258 -6.82 -17.09 -22.78
N PRO A 259 -6.29 -18.21 -23.31
CA PRO A 259 -7.04 -19.46 -23.43
C PRO A 259 -7.48 -20.02 -22.07
N MET A 260 -6.80 -19.68 -20.97
CA MET A 260 -7.23 -20.04 -19.61
C MET A 260 -8.54 -19.36 -19.17
N VAL A 261 -8.88 -18.19 -19.73
CA VAL A 261 -10.05 -17.41 -19.30
C VAL A 261 -11.30 -17.82 -20.08
N PHE A 262 -11.17 -18.09 -21.40
CA PHE A 262 -12.32 -18.37 -22.27
C PHE A 262 -12.13 -19.55 -23.25
N GLY A 263 -11.13 -20.41 -23.05
CA GLY A 263 -10.95 -21.65 -23.81
C GLY A 263 -10.65 -21.48 -25.31
N ARG A 264 -10.39 -20.26 -25.80
CA ARG A 264 -10.12 -20.00 -27.23
C ARG A 264 -8.68 -20.36 -27.58
N ARG A 265 -8.52 -21.43 -28.36
CA ARG A 265 -7.24 -21.82 -29.01
C ARG A 265 -6.95 -20.90 -30.21
N GLY A 266 -6.38 -19.73 -29.96
CA GLY A 266 -5.63 -18.97 -30.96
C GLY A 266 -4.13 -19.05 -30.65
N SER A 267 -3.28 -19.21 -31.66
CA SER A 267 -1.82 -19.07 -31.49
C SER A 267 -1.50 -17.59 -31.28
N LEU A 268 -1.39 -17.17 -30.02
CA LEU A 268 -0.87 -15.83 -29.70
C LEU A 268 0.65 -15.87 -29.85
N GLU A 269 1.19 -15.19 -30.85
CA GLU A 269 2.66 -15.02 -30.94
C GLU A 269 3.17 -14.08 -29.84
N LYS A 270 2.35 -13.09 -29.46
CA LYS A 270 2.68 -12.08 -28.45
C LYS A 270 1.48 -11.82 -27.55
N PHE A 271 1.76 -11.70 -26.26
CA PHE A 271 0.83 -11.19 -25.26
C PHE A 271 1.23 -9.77 -24.90
N ILE A 272 0.37 -8.80 -25.24
CA ILE A 272 0.66 -7.36 -25.10
C ILE A 272 -0.32 -6.79 -24.09
N ILE A 273 0.14 -6.05 -23.09
CA ILE A 273 -0.72 -5.25 -22.21
C ILE A 273 -0.44 -3.77 -22.51
N PRO A 274 -1.27 -3.11 -23.35
CA PRO A 274 -1.04 -1.73 -23.75
C PRO A 274 -1.05 -0.77 -22.56
N LEU A 275 -0.08 0.12 -22.52
CA LEU A 275 -0.09 1.26 -21.61
C LEU A 275 -1.11 2.29 -22.11
N GLY A 276 -2.19 2.49 -21.36
CA GLY A 276 -3.26 3.45 -21.67
C GLY A 276 -2.98 4.86 -21.15
N ASP A 277 -2.34 4.99 -19.99
CA ASP A 277 -2.04 6.28 -19.36
C ASP A 277 -0.70 6.25 -18.60
N ALA A 278 0.36 6.76 -19.23
CA ALA A 278 1.67 6.89 -18.60
C ALA A 278 1.68 7.86 -17.40
N GLY A 279 0.75 8.82 -17.37
CA GLY A 279 0.60 9.76 -16.27
C GLY A 279 0.18 9.06 -14.97
N ARG A 280 -0.65 8.02 -15.06
CA ARG A 280 -1.05 7.19 -13.91
C ARG A 280 0.13 6.44 -13.28
N VAL A 281 0.98 5.82 -14.09
CA VAL A 281 2.19 5.14 -13.57
C VAL A 281 3.12 6.14 -12.86
N ARG A 282 3.28 7.34 -13.41
CA ARG A 282 4.04 8.42 -12.74
C ARG A 282 3.38 8.90 -11.45
N ARG A 283 2.04 8.92 -11.37
CA ARG A 283 1.33 9.20 -10.11
C ARG A 283 1.55 8.10 -9.09
N ALA A 284 1.46 6.83 -9.49
CA ALA A 284 1.77 5.69 -8.63
C ALA A 284 3.18 5.79 -8.06
N HIS A 285 4.16 6.15 -8.89
CA HIS A 285 5.54 6.37 -8.42
C HIS A 285 5.62 7.40 -7.28
N ARG A 286 4.95 8.55 -7.44
CA ARG A 286 4.92 9.59 -6.39
C ARG A 286 4.23 9.07 -5.12
N LEU A 287 3.09 8.39 -5.27
CA LEU A 287 2.34 7.82 -4.16
C LEU A 287 3.17 6.77 -3.38
N ILE A 288 3.96 5.93 -4.05
CA ILE A 288 4.86 4.99 -3.36
C ILE A 288 5.91 5.76 -2.54
N LEU A 289 6.53 6.80 -3.11
CA LEU A 289 7.50 7.62 -2.38
C LEU A 289 6.88 8.41 -1.21
N GLU A 290 5.65 8.87 -1.37
CA GLU A 290 4.84 9.49 -0.31
C GLU A 290 4.53 8.46 0.79
N GLY A 291 4.10 7.25 0.44
CA GLY A 291 3.87 6.15 1.40
C GLY A 291 5.11 5.81 2.21
N LEU A 292 6.29 5.74 1.57
CA LEU A 292 7.56 5.57 2.28
C LEU A 292 7.89 6.74 3.21
N THR A 293 7.43 7.96 2.90
CA THR A 293 7.62 9.13 3.76
C THR A 293 6.69 9.06 4.98
N HIS A 294 5.45 8.62 4.80
CA HIS A 294 4.51 8.36 5.89
C HIS A 294 5.02 7.25 6.82
N ALA A 295 5.54 6.16 6.27
CA ALA A 295 6.15 5.08 7.05
C ALA A 295 7.33 5.57 7.92
N ASP A 296 8.18 6.45 7.40
CA ASP A 296 9.27 7.06 8.19
C ASP A 296 8.75 7.93 9.34
N ARG A 297 7.67 8.69 9.12
CA ARG A 297 7.06 9.54 10.15
C ARG A 297 6.38 8.72 11.24
N CYS A 298 5.63 7.69 10.83
CA CYS A 298 5.04 6.69 11.71
C CYS A 298 6.12 6.06 12.61
N ARG A 299 7.20 5.53 12.02
CA ARG A 299 8.33 4.98 12.76
C ARG A 299 8.95 5.99 13.75
N ALA A 300 9.08 7.24 13.34
CA ALA A 300 9.63 8.30 14.19
C ALA A 300 8.68 8.65 15.35
N ALA A 301 7.36 8.65 15.12
CA ALA A 301 6.34 8.86 16.15
C ALA A 301 6.39 7.74 17.20
N TYR A 302 6.33 6.47 16.77
CA TYR A 302 6.43 5.33 17.68
C TYR A 302 7.72 5.35 18.50
N LEU A 303 8.86 5.72 17.90
CA LEU A 303 10.11 5.83 18.66
C LEU A 303 10.14 7.01 19.63
N ALA A 304 9.35 8.07 19.39
CA ALA A 304 9.28 9.25 20.25
C ALA A 304 8.28 9.09 21.40
N GLU A 305 7.31 8.19 21.27
CA GLU A 305 6.34 7.87 22.31
C GLU A 305 7.01 7.44 23.63
N THR A 306 6.31 7.78 24.71
CA THR A 306 6.79 7.58 26.09
C THR A 306 5.79 6.85 26.96
N ASP A 307 4.51 6.87 26.61
CA ASP A 307 3.52 5.97 27.19
C ASP A 307 3.67 4.55 26.64
N ASP A 308 3.14 3.63 27.42
CA ASP A 308 3.16 2.19 27.17
C ASP A 308 1.76 1.67 27.46
N ASP A 309 0.73 2.32 26.90
CA ASP A 309 -0.68 2.01 27.19
C ASP A 309 -1.46 1.74 25.91
N ARG A 310 -1.66 0.44 25.65
CA ARG A 310 -2.58 -0.08 24.63
C ARG A 310 -2.20 0.36 23.22
N GLU A 311 -0.92 0.18 22.91
CA GLU A 311 -0.36 0.52 21.60
C GLU A 311 -0.85 -0.43 20.50
N TRP A 312 -1.14 0.14 19.33
CA TRP A 312 -1.43 -0.62 18.12
C TRP A 312 -0.16 -1.28 17.57
N VAL A 313 0.90 -0.48 17.35
CA VAL A 313 2.23 -0.94 16.93
C VAL A 313 3.25 -0.57 18.02
N PRO A 314 3.87 -1.55 18.69
CA PRO A 314 4.83 -1.24 19.74
C PRO A 314 6.16 -0.73 19.18
N ASN A 315 6.81 0.13 19.95
CA ASN A 315 8.22 0.46 19.85
C ASN A 315 9.07 -0.50 20.73
N PRO A 316 10.41 -0.52 20.57
CA PRO A 316 11.28 -1.47 21.28
C PRO A 316 11.30 -1.37 22.81
N ARG A 317 10.73 -0.30 23.37
CA ARG A 317 10.70 -0.02 24.81
C ARG A 317 9.34 -0.33 25.44
N GLN A 318 8.30 -0.45 24.63
CA GLN A 318 6.92 -0.68 25.04
C GLN A 318 6.67 -2.17 25.33
N ARG A 319 5.80 -2.45 26.29
CA ARG A 319 5.42 -3.78 26.80
C ARG A 319 3.91 -4.03 26.77
N SER A 320 3.08 -2.99 26.67
CA SER A 320 1.63 -3.10 26.60
C SER A 320 1.11 -2.76 25.21
N TYR A 321 1.03 -3.79 24.38
CA TYR A 321 0.57 -3.67 23.00
C TYR A 321 -0.41 -4.79 22.67
N ALA A 322 -1.35 -4.50 21.76
CA ALA A 322 -2.39 -5.45 21.38
C ALA A 322 -1.82 -6.66 20.61
N MET A 323 -0.69 -6.50 19.94
CA MET A 323 -0.17 -7.50 19.03
C MET A 323 0.63 -8.59 19.77
N PRO A 324 0.48 -9.90 19.49
CA PRO A 324 1.24 -10.95 20.20
C PRO A 324 2.69 -11.07 19.70
N LEU A 325 3.36 -9.96 19.44
CA LEU A 325 4.67 -9.91 18.77
C LEU A 325 5.60 -8.94 19.48
N ALA A 326 6.67 -9.47 20.08
CA ALA A 326 7.75 -8.65 20.60
C ALA A 326 8.44 -7.93 19.44
N VAL A 327 8.60 -6.63 19.58
CA VAL A 327 9.31 -5.80 18.61
C VAL A 327 10.56 -5.25 19.30
N ASP A 328 11.73 -5.51 18.72
CA ASP A 328 13.01 -5.05 19.26
C ASP A 328 13.66 -3.97 18.38
N GLN A 329 14.77 -3.41 18.87
CA GLN A 329 15.51 -2.38 18.17
C GLN A 329 16.09 -2.87 16.84
N ALA A 330 16.48 -4.15 16.76
CA ALA A 330 17.07 -4.73 15.55
C ALA A 330 16.04 -4.85 14.43
N LEU A 331 14.78 -5.15 14.77
CA LEU A 331 13.67 -5.17 13.85
C LEU A 331 13.36 -3.78 13.30
N TYR A 332 13.26 -2.76 14.16
CA TYR A 332 13.06 -1.36 13.74
C TYR A 332 14.18 -0.86 12.83
N GLN A 333 15.44 -1.22 13.12
CA GLN A 333 16.56 -0.87 12.26
C GLN A 333 16.50 -1.59 10.92
N THR A 334 16.13 -2.87 10.92
CA THR A 334 15.96 -3.65 9.68
C THR A 334 14.86 -3.06 8.81
N TRP A 335 13.75 -2.64 9.41
CA TRP A 335 12.67 -1.93 8.71
C TRP A 335 13.16 -0.62 8.09
N ALA A 336 13.80 0.25 8.87
CA ALA A 336 14.33 1.53 8.39
C ALA A 336 15.32 1.34 7.22
N ASP A 337 16.19 0.35 7.32
CA ASP A 337 17.15 0.02 6.27
C ASP A 337 16.46 -0.43 4.98
N ILE A 338 15.45 -1.32 5.07
CA ILE A 338 14.67 -1.79 3.91
C ILE A 338 13.94 -0.62 3.24
N LEU A 339 13.28 0.26 4.00
CA LEU A 339 12.63 1.45 3.42
C LEU A 339 13.63 2.36 2.71
N GLY A 340 14.82 2.53 3.30
CA GLY A 340 15.92 3.26 2.70
C GLY A 340 16.37 2.66 1.37
N ASP A 341 16.52 1.34 1.29
CA ASP A 341 16.91 0.61 0.09
C ASP A 341 15.84 0.76 -1.02
N VAL A 342 14.56 0.55 -0.69
CA VAL A 342 13.44 0.69 -1.63
C VAL A 342 13.37 2.12 -2.18
N ARG A 343 13.57 3.14 -1.33
CA ARG A 343 13.58 4.54 -1.76
C ARG A 343 14.67 4.84 -2.77
N ARG A 344 15.90 4.35 -2.54
CA ARG A 344 17.02 4.52 -3.49
C ARG A 344 16.75 3.80 -4.80
N MET A 345 16.10 2.64 -4.76
CA MET A 345 15.67 1.92 -5.97
C MET A 345 14.63 2.68 -6.80
N LEU A 346 13.60 3.24 -6.16
CA LEU A 346 12.59 4.06 -6.84
C LEU A 346 13.16 5.36 -7.41
N ARG A 347 14.23 5.87 -6.83
CA ARG A 347 14.99 7.02 -7.37
C ARG A 347 15.99 6.66 -8.45
N SER A 348 16.13 5.37 -8.80
CA SER A 348 17.14 4.86 -9.73
C SER A 348 18.58 5.14 -9.30
N GLU A 349 18.82 5.27 -8.00
CA GLU A 349 20.16 5.37 -7.44
C GLU A 349 20.82 3.97 -7.32
N GLU A 350 19.98 2.95 -7.12
CA GLU A 350 20.36 1.54 -6.97
C GLU A 350 19.40 0.63 -7.76
N GLY A 351 19.90 -0.50 -8.25
CA GLY A 351 19.12 -1.47 -9.02
C GLY A 351 19.06 -2.83 -8.35
N LEU A 352 17.98 -3.57 -8.58
CA LEU A 352 17.89 -4.96 -8.15
C LEU A 352 18.68 -5.85 -9.10
N SER A 353 19.76 -6.45 -8.60
CA SER A 353 20.51 -7.44 -9.40
C SER A 353 19.63 -8.64 -9.69
N LEU A 354 19.47 -8.96 -10.98
CA LEU A 354 18.66 -10.11 -11.40
C LEU A 354 19.25 -11.42 -10.85
N ARG A 355 20.58 -11.54 -10.81
CA ARG A 355 21.27 -12.70 -10.22
C ARG A 355 21.05 -12.81 -8.72
N ALA A 356 21.13 -11.70 -8.00
CA ALA A 356 20.89 -11.71 -6.56
C ALA A 356 19.45 -12.08 -6.22
N LEU A 357 18.47 -11.62 -7.02
CA LEU A 357 17.06 -12.03 -6.89
C LEU A 357 16.88 -13.53 -7.18
N ALA A 358 17.49 -14.05 -8.25
CA ALA A 358 17.45 -15.47 -8.54
C ALA A 358 17.99 -16.33 -7.40
N GLY A 359 19.07 -15.89 -6.75
CA GLY A 359 19.67 -16.62 -5.62
C GLY A 359 18.80 -16.64 -4.36
N LEU A 360 17.73 -15.85 -4.29
CA LEU A 360 16.71 -15.98 -3.24
C LEU A 360 15.74 -17.13 -3.51
N MET A 361 15.58 -17.50 -4.78
CA MET A 361 14.63 -18.53 -5.22
C MET A 361 15.29 -19.90 -5.33
N ASP A 362 16.47 -19.95 -5.94
CA ASP A 362 17.18 -21.18 -6.27
C ASP A 362 18.66 -20.90 -6.54
N ASP A 363 19.56 -21.76 -6.04
CA ASP A 363 21.00 -21.57 -6.11
C ASP A 363 21.59 -21.75 -7.53
N GLU A 364 20.91 -22.46 -8.44
CA GLU A 364 21.37 -22.67 -9.83
C GLU A 364 21.00 -21.51 -10.76
N LEU A 365 19.87 -20.82 -10.51
CA LEU A 365 19.36 -19.75 -11.37
C LEU A 365 20.32 -18.57 -11.61
N PRO A 366 21.12 -18.09 -10.64
CA PRO A 366 22.05 -16.97 -10.85
C PRO A 366 23.03 -17.20 -11.99
N ALA A 367 23.44 -18.46 -12.23
CA ALA A 367 24.37 -18.80 -13.29
C ALA A 367 23.77 -18.64 -14.70
N LEU A 368 22.44 -18.70 -14.82
CA LEU A 368 21.69 -18.61 -16.07
C LEU A 368 21.29 -17.17 -16.42
N LEU A 369 21.19 -16.28 -15.43
CA LEU A 369 20.78 -14.90 -15.65
C LEU A 369 21.92 -13.99 -16.12
N PRO A 370 21.61 -12.97 -16.95
CA PRO A 370 22.57 -11.94 -17.31
C PRO A 370 23.00 -11.15 -16.06
N ASP A 371 24.21 -10.59 -16.11
CA ASP A 371 24.66 -9.63 -15.10
C ASP A 371 24.03 -8.27 -15.40
N ALA A 372 22.77 -8.13 -14.98
CA ALA A 372 21.93 -6.97 -15.25
C ALA A 372 21.05 -6.66 -14.04
N TYR A 373 20.38 -5.51 -14.12
CA TYR A 373 19.63 -4.92 -13.03
C TYR A 373 18.22 -4.54 -13.48
N LEU A 374 17.29 -4.62 -12.53
CA LEU A 374 15.98 -4.00 -12.62
C LEU A 374 16.04 -2.61 -11.97
N ASP A 375 15.89 -1.58 -12.79
CA ASP A 375 15.72 -0.19 -12.39
C ASP A 375 14.22 0.13 -12.22
N LEU A 376 13.73 -0.02 -10.99
CA LEU A 376 12.33 0.24 -10.66
C LEU A 376 11.94 1.70 -10.87
N GLY A 377 12.85 2.64 -10.60
CA GLY A 377 12.59 4.06 -10.79
C GLY A 377 12.43 4.42 -12.26
N ALA A 378 13.26 3.88 -13.15
CA ALA A 378 13.13 4.08 -14.59
C ALA A 378 11.83 3.45 -15.12
N LEU A 379 11.53 2.22 -14.70
CA LEU A 379 10.30 1.52 -15.04
C LEU A 379 9.04 2.37 -14.75
N LEU A 380 9.02 3.07 -13.61
CA LEU A 380 7.88 3.88 -13.20
C LEU A 380 7.89 5.32 -13.77
N ARG A 381 9.05 5.88 -14.12
CA ARG A 381 9.14 7.22 -14.73
C ARG A 381 8.91 7.20 -16.24
N GLU A 382 9.38 6.15 -16.90
CA GLU A 382 9.30 5.93 -18.34
C GLU A 382 8.57 4.61 -18.64
N PRO A 383 7.29 4.48 -18.21
CA PRO A 383 6.54 3.26 -18.39
C PRO A 383 6.35 2.93 -19.87
N THR A 384 6.41 1.64 -20.19
CA THR A 384 6.20 1.14 -21.54
C THR A 384 5.03 0.15 -21.58
N THR A 385 4.56 -0.14 -22.79
CA THR A 385 3.66 -1.28 -23.00
C THR A 385 4.38 -2.58 -22.61
N VAL A 386 3.72 -3.43 -21.82
CA VAL A 386 4.28 -4.73 -21.44
C VAL A 386 4.10 -5.67 -22.63
N THR A 387 5.20 -6.23 -23.12
CA THR A 387 5.18 -7.18 -24.24
C THR A 387 5.85 -8.48 -23.82
N LEU A 388 5.07 -9.56 -23.80
CA LEU A 388 5.56 -10.91 -23.59
C LEU A 388 5.54 -11.66 -24.93
N ASP A 389 6.72 -11.98 -25.46
CA ASP A 389 6.90 -12.72 -26.70
C ASP A 389 6.83 -14.22 -26.38
N LEU A 390 5.70 -14.85 -26.74
CA LEU A 390 5.43 -16.25 -26.39
C LEU A 390 6.29 -17.21 -27.22
N VAL A 391 6.60 -16.85 -28.46
CA VAL A 391 7.54 -17.60 -29.30
C VAL A 391 8.93 -17.62 -28.67
N ARG A 392 9.40 -16.50 -28.11
CA ARG A 392 10.67 -16.47 -27.39
C ARG A 392 10.65 -17.28 -26.10
N LEU A 393 9.53 -17.31 -25.38
CA LEU A 393 9.37 -18.17 -24.21
C LEU A 393 9.50 -19.65 -24.59
N GLU A 394 8.86 -20.08 -25.68
CA GLU A 394 9.02 -21.44 -26.21
C GLU A 394 10.47 -21.71 -26.60
N GLN A 395 11.16 -20.76 -27.24
CA GLN A 395 12.58 -20.91 -27.58
C GLN A 395 13.48 -21.03 -26.35
N LEU A 396 13.16 -20.32 -25.26
CA LEU A 396 13.87 -20.44 -23.98
C LEU A 396 13.72 -21.85 -23.39
N ASP A 397 12.51 -22.41 -23.44
CA ASP A 397 12.24 -23.79 -22.99
C ASP A 397 13.05 -24.81 -23.82
N HIS A 398 13.08 -24.63 -25.15
CA HIS A 398 13.84 -25.50 -26.06
C HIS A 398 15.36 -25.33 -25.97
N ALA A 399 15.86 -24.18 -25.51
CA ALA A 399 17.30 -23.94 -25.37
C ALA A 399 17.96 -24.78 -24.27
N GLY A 400 17.17 -25.38 -23.36
CA GLY A 400 17.67 -26.23 -22.28
C GLY A 400 18.61 -25.46 -21.34
N LYS A 401 19.72 -26.07 -20.91
CA LYS A 401 20.76 -25.43 -20.06
C LYS A 401 21.91 -24.78 -20.86
N ASP A 402 21.79 -24.63 -22.18
CA ASP A 402 22.84 -24.04 -23.03
C ASP A 402 22.92 -22.51 -22.82
N LYS A 403 23.80 -22.08 -21.90
CA LYS A 403 23.96 -20.68 -21.51
C LYS A 403 24.22 -19.73 -22.68
N ALA A 404 24.97 -20.18 -23.70
CA ALA A 404 25.29 -19.33 -24.85
C ALA A 404 24.05 -18.99 -25.69
N LYS A 405 23.04 -19.86 -25.68
CA LYS A 405 21.75 -19.64 -26.34
C LYS A 405 20.73 -18.94 -25.44
N LEU A 406 20.70 -19.31 -24.16
CA LEU A 406 19.75 -18.75 -23.18
C LEU A 406 19.93 -17.26 -22.96
N GLN A 407 21.18 -16.81 -22.77
CA GLN A 407 21.45 -15.44 -22.35
C GLN A 407 20.90 -14.37 -23.32
N PRO A 408 21.13 -14.44 -24.66
CA PRO A 408 20.58 -13.44 -25.57
C PRO A 408 19.05 -13.49 -25.67
N LEU A 409 18.44 -14.69 -25.58
CA LEU A 409 16.99 -14.85 -25.58
C LEU A 409 16.36 -14.21 -24.34
N LEU A 410 16.94 -14.48 -23.17
CA LEU A 410 16.47 -13.96 -21.89
C LEU A 410 16.66 -12.44 -21.82
N GLU A 411 17.79 -11.91 -22.28
CA GLU A 411 18.01 -10.47 -22.35
C GLU A 411 16.98 -9.78 -23.26
N ALA A 412 16.70 -10.37 -24.42
CA ALA A 412 15.70 -9.84 -25.34
C ALA A 412 14.27 -9.91 -24.76
N LEU A 413 13.95 -10.97 -23.99
CA LEU A 413 12.69 -11.11 -23.26
C LEU A 413 12.57 -10.05 -22.15
N LEU A 414 13.59 -9.93 -21.30
CA LEU A 414 13.62 -8.99 -20.18
C LEU A 414 13.51 -7.54 -20.66
N ARG A 415 14.20 -7.16 -21.74
CA ARG A 415 14.03 -5.83 -22.35
C ARG A 415 12.61 -5.59 -22.87
N GLY A 416 11.94 -6.63 -23.40
CA GLY A 416 10.56 -6.54 -23.86
C GLY A 416 9.54 -6.37 -22.73
N VAL A 417 9.77 -7.04 -21.60
CA VAL A 417 8.88 -6.99 -20.43
C VAL A 417 9.14 -5.75 -19.56
N LEU A 418 10.41 -5.44 -19.30
CA LEU A 418 10.82 -4.37 -18.38
C LEU A 418 11.01 -3.02 -19.05
N GLY A 419 11.16 -2.97 -20.38
CA GLY A 419 11.36 -1.72 -21.12
C GLY A 419 12.53 -0.90 -20.60
N SER A 420 12.26 0.35 -20.20
CA SER A 420 13.22 1.28 -19.59
C SER A 420 13.77 0.81 -18.24
N GLY A 421 13.08 -0.12 -17.57
CA GLY A 421 13.53 -0.70 -16.31
C GLY A 421 14.65 -1.73 -16.44
N TYR A 422 15.02 -2.16 -17.65
CA TYR A 422 16.17 -3.03 -17.85
C TYR A 422 17.47 -2.21 -17.92
N ALA A 423 18.38 -2.43 -16.96
CA ALA A 423 19.67 -1.75 -16.91
C ALA A 423 20.83 -2.77 -16.98
N ALA A 424 21.70 -2.62 -17.98
CA ALA A 424 22.88 -3.48 -18.12
C ALA A 424 23.93 -3.23 -17.03
N LYS A 425 23.96 -2.02 -16.45
CA LYS A 425 24.89 -1.64 -15.38
C LYS A 425 24.19 -0.70 -14.41
N MET A 426 24.29 -0.98 -13.12
CA MET A 426 23.76 -0.14 -12.06
C MET A 426 24.48 -0.45 -10.74
N LYS A 427 24.43 0.45 -9.76
CA LYS A 427 24.86 0.11 -8.40
C LYS A 427 23.89 -0.93 -7.81
N PRO A 428 24.35 -2.09 -7.31
CA PRO A 428 23.45 -3.07 -6.71
C PRO A 428 22.82 -2.53 -5.43
N SER A 429 21.51 -2.72 -5.27
CA SER A 429 20.82 -2.54 -4.01
C SER A 429 21.23 -3.63 -3.01
N PRO A 430 21.42 -3.32 -1.71
CA PRO A 430 21.68 -4.32 -0.68
C PRO A 430 20.43 -5.13 -0.28
N LEU A 431 19.24 -4.75 -0.77
CA LEU A 431 17.96 -5.37 -0.42
C LEU A 431 17.95 -6.91 -0.58
N PRO A 432 18.39 -7.51 -1.71
CA PRO A 432 18.39 -8.97 -1.83
C PRO A 432 19.25 -9.67 -0.76
N SER A 433 20.41 -9.10 -0.41
CA SER A 433 21.26 -9.69 0.63
C SER A 433 20.63 -9.60 2.02
N ARG A 434 19.89 -8.51 2.30
CA ARG A 434 19.12 -8.38 3.55
C ARG A 434 17.96 -9.37 3.60
N LEU A 435 17.22 -9.53 2.51
CA LEU A 435 16.14 -10.52 2.41
C LEU A 435 16.69 -11.95 2.58
N ALA A 436 17.81 -12.27 1.96
CA ALA A 436 18.48 -13.56 2.14
C ALA A 436 18.90 -13.80 3.60
N ARG A 437 19.39 -12.76 4.29
CA ARG A 437 19.71 -12.85 5.73
C ARG A 437 18.45 -13.13 6.55
N ILE A 438 17.38 -12.39 6.30
CA ILE A 438 16.08 -12.60 6.98
C ILE A 438 15.60 -14.03 6.74
N GLN A 439 15.63 -14.52 5.51
CA GLN A 439 15.28 -15.89 5.15
C GLN A 439 16.13 -16.94 5.90
N ARG A 440 17.45 -16.79 5.94
CA ARG A 440 18.31 -17.73 6.70
C ARG A 440 18.01 -17.71 8.20
N GLU A 441 17.75 -16.55 8.80
CA GLU A 441 17.36 -16.46 10.21
C GLU A 441 16.03 -17.19 10.47
N LEU A 442 15.14 -17.21 9.48
CA LEU A 442 13.87 -17.95 9.53
C LEU A 442 14.09 -19.46 9.39
N ASP A 443 14.90 -19.88 8.44
CA ASP A 443 15.20 -21.29 8.19
C ASP A 443 15.92 -21.95 9.38
N LEU A 444 16.71 -21.18 10.13
CA LEU A 444 17.39 -21.64 11.34
C LEU A 444 16.46 -21.76 12.57
N GLY A 445 15.17 -21.46 12.41
CA GLY A 445 14.17 -21.59 13.48
C GLY A 445 14.32 -20.57 14.61
N GLY A 446 15.05 -19.48 14.38
CA GLY A 446 15.10 -18.36 15.32
C GLY A 446 13.79 -17.56 15.35
N ASP A 447 12.95 -17.72 14.33
CA ASP A 447 11.68 -17.04 14.11
C ASP A 447 10.92 -17.72 12.94
N THR A 448 9.61 -17.61 12.80
CA THR A 448 8.88 -18.20 11.63
C THR A 448 8.71 -17.18 10.50
N LEU A 449 8.79 -17.61 9.24
CA LEU A 449 8.63 -16.73 8.05
C LEU A 449 7.28 -15.99 8.10
N GLU A 450 6.25 -16.68 8.56
CA GLU A 450 4.94 -16.11 8.82
C GLU A 450 5.00 -14.98 9.85
N ARG A 451 5.74 -15.16 10.96
CA ARG A 451 5.95 -14.12 11.97
C ARG A 451 6.70 -12.93 11.35
N LYS A 452 7.86 -13.15 10.70
CA LYS A 452 8.67 -12.08 10.05
C LYS A 452 7.96 -11.30 8.94
N LEU A 453 7.22 -11.98 8.06
CA LEU A 453 6.41 -11.34 7.01
C LEU A 453 5.20 -10.60 7.58
N ARG A 454 4.56 -11.13 8.64
CA ARG A 454 3.53 -10.38 9.38
C ARG A 454 4.10 -9.05 9.85
N TYR A 455 5.33 -8.96 10.39
CA TYR A 455 5.89 -7.65 10.78
C TYR A 455 6.07 -6.70 9.59
N LEU A 456 6.54 -7.16 8.43
CA LEU A 456 6.77 -6.28 7.28
C LEU A 456 5.47 -5.75 6.66
N ILE A 457 4.44 -6.61 6.60
CA ILE A 457 3.09 -6.29 6.08
C ILE A 457 2.25 -5.52 7.11
N TRP A 458 2.53 -5.68 8.41
CA TRP A 458 1.87 -4.89 9.44
C TRP A 458 2.51 -3.52 9.61
N LEU A 459 3.82 -3.38 9.40
CA LEU A 459 4.48 -2.08 9.49
C LEU A 459 4.27 -1.23 8.21
N ASN A 460 3.89 -1.82 7.06
CA ASN A 460 3.68 -1.15 5.75
C ASN A 460 2.79 -1.96 4.81
#